data_AF-A0A6B3HD14-F1
#
_entry.id   AF-A0A6B3HD14-F1
#
_cell.length_a   1.000
_cell.length_b   1.000
_cell.length_c   1.000
_cell.angle_alpha   90.00
_cell.angle_beta   90.00
_cell.angle_gamma   90.00
#
_symmetry.space_group_name_H-M   'P 1'
#
loop_
_entity.id
_entity.type
_entity.pdbx_description
1 polymer ?
#
loop_
_entity_poly.entity_id
_entity_poly.type
_entity_poly.pdbx_seq_one_letter_code
_entity_poly.pdbx_strand_id
1 'polypeptide(L)'
;MVTPRRQAEEDALHMAETAHDQEPTAASGPADSFDTERALATLRSLCVPDMAGRAPGSAGHDRATRFLVSELTGSGLSPVLEHFAISGVLRLSAPPYCRADGPAGVRDLVHRAEFAEHPRSA
;
A
#
# COMPACT_ATOMS: atom_id res chain seq x y z
N MET A 1 -30.32 -21.61 31.59
CA MET A 1 -28.84 -21.68 31.49
C MET A 1 -28.50 -21.78 30.03
N VAL A 2 -27.81 -20.77 29.49
CA VAL A 2 -27.37 -20.71 28.09
C VAL A 2 -25.86 -20.81 28.09
N THR A 3 -25.28 -21.64 27.24
CA THR A 3 -23.83 -21.87 27.17
C THR A 3 -23.12 -20.65 26.56
N PRO A 4 -21.95 -20.23 27.10
CA PRO A 4 -21.26 -18.99 26.71
C PRO A 4 -20.64 -19.03 25.29
N ARG A 5 -20.98 -20.04 24.48
CA ARG A 5 -20.40 -20.27 23.15
C ARG A 5 -21.25 -19.71 22.01
N ARG A 6 -22.57 -19.53 22.20
CA ARG A 6 -23.47 -18.96 21.17
C ARG A 6 -23.39 -17.44 21.07
N GLN A 7 -23.22 -16.72 22.18
CA GLN A 7 -23.12 -15.24 22.15
C GLN A 7 -21.89 -14.75 21.35
N ALA A 8 -20.79 -15.52 21.35
CA ALA A 8 -19.62 -15.19 20.54
C ALA A 8 -19.82 -15.40 19.03
N GLU A 9 -20.84 -16.14 18.61
CA GLU A 9 -21.17 -16.38 17.20
C GLU A 9 -22.12 -15.29 16.66
N GLU A 10 -23.00 -14.74 17.50
CA GLU A 10 -23.93 -13.64 17.12
C GLU A 10 -23.23 -12.27 17.04
N ASP A 11 -22.32 -11.92 17.97
CA ASP A 11 -21.56 -10.65 17.90
C ASP A 11 -20.61 -10.59 16.69
N ALA A 12 -20.09 -11.75 16.25
CA ALA A 12 -19.23 -11.83 15.06
C ALA A 12 -19.99 -11.55 13.74
N LEU A 13 -21.30 -11.83 13.72
CA LEU A 13 -22.16 -11.59 12.55
C LEU A 13 -22.56 -10.12 12.37
N HIS A 14 -22.52 -9.31 13.44
CA HIS A 14 -22.90 -7.89 13.38
C HIS A 14 -21.76 -6.91 13.07
N MET A 15 -20.50 -7.36 12.98
CA MET A 15 -19.34 -6.51 12.66
C MET A 15 -18.95 -6.48 11.17
N ALA A 16 -19.70 -7.14 10.28
CA ALA A 16 -19.39 -7.23 8.86
C ALA A 16 -19.96 -6.08 7.98
N GLU A 17 -20.79 -5.19 8.53
CA GLU A 17 -21.68 -4.32 7.73
C GLU A 17 -21.28 -2.84 7.65
N THR A 18 -19.98 -2.51 7.69
CA THR A 18 -19.50 -1.14 7.34
C THR A 18 -18.26 -1.12 6.44
N ALA A 19 -18.02 -2.18 5.66
CA ALA A 19 -17.17 -2.06 4.48
C ALA A 19 -17.98 -1.32 3.40
N HIS A 20 -17.83 0.00 3.31
CA HIS A 20 -18.29 0.73 2.13
C HIS A 20 -17.36 0.36 0.97
N ASP A 21 -17.80 -0.62 0.16
CA ASP A 21 -17.29 -0.86 -1.20
C ASP A 21 -17.65 0.33 -2.10
N GLN A 22 -16.99 1.47 -1.85
CA GLN A 22 -16.79 2.47 -2.89
C GLN A 22 -15.65 1.95 -3.78
N GLU A 23 -15.99 1.06 -4.71
CA GLU A 23 -15.13 0.87 -5.88
C GLU A 23 -14.81 2.25 -6.47
N PRO A 24 -13.53 2.57 -6.76
CA PRO A 24 -13.18 3.83 -7.39
C PRO A 24 -13.86 3.92 -8.75
N THR A 25 -14.99 4.64 -8.80
CA THR A 25 -15.72 4.88 -10.04
C THR A 25 -14.78 5.64 -10.96
N ALA A 26 -14.23 4.92 -11.94
CA ALA A 26 -13.23 5.46 -12.87
C ALA A 26 -13.86 6.60 -13.67
N ALA A 27 -13.57 7.83 -13.25
CA ALA A 27 -14.08 9.03 -13.88
C ALA A 27 -13.64 9.04 -15.35
N SER A 28 -14.58 8.72 -16.23
CA SER A 28 -14.35 8.60 -17.68
C SER A 28 -14.28 9.98 -18.34
N GLY A 29 -13.31 10.78 -17.91
CA GLY A 29 -12.89 11.98 -18.62
C GLY A 29 -12.04 11.62 -19.85
N PRO A 30 -11.69 12.61 -20.69
CA PRO A 30 -10.62 12.41 -21.65
C PRO A 30 -9.36 11.99 -20.88
N ALA A 31 -8.78 10.86 -21.25
CA ALA A 31 -7.54 10.40 -20.64
C ALA A 31 -6.42 11.36 -21.05
N ASP A 32 -6.09 12.31 -20.16
CA ASP A 32 -4.88 13.12 -20.30
C ASP A 32 -3.69 12.18 -20.50
N SER A 33 -3.03 12.31 -21.65
CA SER A 33 -1.96 11.41 -22.05
C SER A 33 -0.84 11.45 -21.02
N PHE A 34 -0.44 10.29 -20.50
CA PHE A 34 0.56 10.19 -19.44
C PHE A 34 1.88 10.88 -19.82
N ASP A 35 2.20 11.95 -19.09
CA ASP A 35 3.44 12.71 -19.28
C ASP A 35 4.65 11.93 -18.74
N THR A 36 5.30 11.22 -19.66
CA THR A 36 6.47 10.38 -19.37
C THR A 36 7.69 11.22 -18.96
N GLU A 37 7.84 12.43 -19.49
CA GLU A 37 8.97 13.31 -19.14
C GLU A 37 8.82 13.88 -17.74
N ARG A 38 7.60 14.32 -17.37
CA ARG A 38 7.29 14.72 -15.99
C ARG A 38 7.52 13.56 -15.02
N ALA A 39 7.03 12.36 -15.34
CA ALA A 39 7.24 11.18 -14.49
C ALA A 39 8.73 10.84 -14.32
N LEU A 40 9.53 10.93 -15.39
CA LEU A 40 10.97 10.72 -15.34
C LEU A 40 11.70 11.80 -14.54
N ALA A 41 11.26 13.07 -14.63
CA ALA A 41 11.77 14.16 -13.81
C ALA A 41 11.49 13.92 -12.31
N THR A 42 10.26 13.55 -11.95
CA THR A 42 9.89 13.18 -10.56
C THR A 42 10.75 12.02 -10.04
N LEU A 43 10.97 10.98 -10.85
CA LEU A 43 11.83 9.84 -10.49
C LEU A 43 13.29 10.26 -10.29
N ARG A 44 13.83 11.14 -11.13
CA ARG A 44 15.18 11.68 -10.99
C ARG A 44 15.31 12.49 -9.68
N SER A 45 14.37 13.39 -9.40
CA SER A 45 14.34 14.19 -8.16
C SER A 45 14.30 13.33 -6.90
N LEU A 46 13.55 12.23 -6.90
CA LEU A 46 13.49 11.29 -5.77
C LEU A 46 14.78 10.48 -5.57
N CYS A 47 15.60 10.31 -6.61
CA CYS A 47 16.76 9.41 -6.65
C CYS A 47 18.11 10.14 -6.69
N VAL A 48 18.16 11.45 -6.41
CA VAL A 48 19.43 12.17 -6.21
C VAL A 48 20.20 11.64 -4.98
N PRO A 49 21.47 12.05 -4.77
CA PRO A 49 22.22 11.71 -3.54
C PRO A 49 21.77 12.49 -2.31
N ASP A 50 21.18 13.69 -2.47
CA ASP A 50 20.26 14.21 -1.45
C ASP A 50 18.99 13.33 -1.39
N MET A 51 18.04 13.59 -0.51
CA MET A 51 17.13 12.56 0.04
C MET A 51 17.91 11.48 0.83
N ALA A 52 19.09 11.00 0.37
CA ALA A 52 19.90 9.97 1.02
C ALA A 52 19.12 8.65 1.22
N GLY A 53 18.46 8.20 0.15
CA GLY A 53 17.58 7.03 0.16
C GLY A 53 16.15 7.34 0.65
N ARG A 54 15.31 6.31 0.73
CA ARG A 54 13.87 6.44 1.09
C ARG A 54 13.36 5.29 1.96
N ALA A 55 14.23 4.68 2.76
CA ALA A 55 13.84 3.60 3.66
C ALA A 55 12.85 4.13 4.73
N PRO A 56 11.77 3.38 5.07
CA PRO A 56 10.79 3.83 6.06
C PRO A 56 11.45 4.27 7.38
N GLY A 57 11.00 5.40 7.94
CA GLY A 57 11.56 5.99 9.17
C GLY A 57 12.94 6.64 9.03
N SER A 58 13.50 6.78 7.82
CA SER A 58 14.73 7.55 7.58
C SER A 58 14.44 9.01 7.24
N ALA A 59 15.39 9.91 7.52
CA ALA A 59 15.31 11.32 7.10
C ALA A 59 15.16 11.52 5.56
N GLY A 60 15.44 10.48 4.77
CA GLY A 60 15.18 10.47 3.34
C GLY A 60 13.77 10.11 2.94
N HIS A 61 13.11 9.25 3.71
CA HIS A 61 11.67 9.05 3.63
C HIS A 61 10.93 10.36 3.95
N ASP A 62 11.30 11.07 5.02
CA ASP A 62 10.66 12.35 5.39
C ASP A 62 10.86 13.46 4.35
N ARG A 63 11.98 13.45 3.61
CA ARG A 63 12.21 14.35 2.48
C ARG A 63 11.37 13.96 1.27
N ALA A 64 11.32 12.68 0.92
CA ALA A 64 10.50 12.18 -0.18
C ALA A 64 9.00 12.42 0.05
N THR A 65 8.49 12.19 1.27
CA THR A 65 7.09 12.46 1.66
C THR A 65 6.77 13.95 1.49
N ARG A 66 7.62 14.86 1.99
CA ARG A 66 7.42 16.31 1.80
C ARG A 66 7.47 16.74 0.34
N PHE A 67 8.38 16.18 -0.46
CA PHE A 67 8.45 16.43 -1.89
C PHE A 67 7.16 16.00 -2.61
N LEU A 68 6.67 14.77 -2.37
CA LEU A 68 5.43 14.28 -2.97
C LEU A 68 4.20 15.08 -2.55
N VAL A 69 4.09 15.45 -1.27
CA VAL A 69 3.03 16.36 -0.79
C VAL A 69 3.09 17.71 -1.51
N SER A 70 4.29 18.26 -1.73
CA SER A 70 4.48 19.51 -2.47
C SER A 70 4.06 19.40 -3.94
N GLU A 71 4.43 18.31 -4.63
CA GLU A 71 4.06 18.08 -6.04
C GLU A 71 2.54 17.91 -6.22
N LEU A 72 1.89 17.18 -5.33
CA LEU A 72 0.43 16.98 -5.35
C LEU A 72 -0.31 18.29 -5.03
N THR A 73 0.13 19.02 -4.00
CA THR A 73 -0.45 20.33 -3.63
C THR A 73 -0.25 21.37 -4.73
N GLY A 74 0.94 21.42 -5.35
CA GLY A 74 1.22 22.26 -6.51
C GLY A 74 0.42 21.89 -7.76
N SER A 75 -0.07 20.65 -7.83
CA SER A 75 -1.02 20.18 -8.86
C SER A 75 -2.50 20.46 -8.50
N GLY A 76 -2.77 21.20 -7.41
CA GLY A 76 -4.13 21.54 -6.96
C GLY A 76 -4.85 20.47 -6.14
N LEU A 77 -4.16 19.42 -5.71
CA LEU A 77 -4.72 18.35 -4.89
C LEU A 77 -4.54 18.63 -3.39
N SER A 78 -5.36 17.97 -2.55
CA SER A 78 -5.28 18.04 -1.09
C SER A 78 -4.87 16.68 -0.51
N PRO A 79 -3.56 16.34 -0.50
CA PRO A 79 -3.10 15.04 -0.02
C PRO A 79 -3.29 14.88 1.50
N VAL A 80 -3.75 13.70 1.92
CA VAL A 80 -3.84 13.29 3.33
C VAL A 80 -2.72 12.29 3.63
N LEU A 81 -2.01 12.48 4.74
CA LEU A 81 -0.94 11.57 5.19
C LEU A 81 -1.48 10.56 6.20
N GLU A 82 -1.73 9.34 5.73
CA GLU A 82 -1.98 8.20 6.62
C GLU A 82 -0.68 7.63 7.18
N HIS A 83 -0.74 7.25 8.46
CA HIS A 83 0.40 6.71 9.19
C HIS A 83 0.02 5.37 9.82
N PHE A 84 0.91 4.38 9.73
CA PHE A 84 0.76 3.09 10.40
C PHE A 84 2.08 2.63 10.99
N ALA A 85 2.02 1.90 12.10
CA ALA A 85 3.21 1.36 12.74
C ALA A 85 3.76 0.18 11.93
N ILE A 86 5.07 0.20 11.68
CA ILE A 86 5.82 -0.94 11.14
C ILE A 86 6.71 -1.51 12.24
N SER A 87 6.67 -2.82 12.45
CA SER A 87 7.49 -3.52 13.45
C SER A 87 8.95 -3.70 13.04
N GLY A 88 9.23 -3.62 11.73
CA GLY A 88 10.57 -3.67 11.16
C GLY A 88 10.54 -3.51 9.64
N VAL A 89 11.72 -3.32 9.04
CA VAL A 89 11.89 -3.29 7.58
C VAL A 89 12.74 -4.49 7.18
N LEU A 90 12.14 -5.42 6.42
CA LEU A 90 12.87 -6.54 5.81
C LEU A 90 13.85 -6.00 4.77
N ARG A 91 15.15 -6.19 5.00
CA ARG A 91 16.22 -5.87 4.04
C ARG A 91 16.56 -7.12 3.25
N LEU A 92 15.88 -7.31 2.12
CA LEU A 92 16.04 -8.47 1.26
C LEU A 92 17.16 -8.25 0.24
N SER A 93 18.05 -9.24 0.09
CA SER A 93 19.09 -9.28 -0.95
C SER A 93 18.66 -10.06 -2.21
N ALA A 94 17.52 -10.74 -2.15
CA ALA A 94 16.87 -11.46 -3.24
C ALA A 94 15.34 -11.33 -3.08
N PRO A 95 14.53 -11.48 -4.15
CA PRO A 95 13.07 -11.44 -4.04
C PRO A 95 12.54 -12.48 -3.03
N PRO A 96 11.55 -12.13 -2.20
CA PRO A 96 10.93 -13.10 -1.30
C PRO A 96 10.09 -14.09 -2.10
N TYR A 97 10.07 -15.34 -1.67
CA TYR A 97 9.16 -16.36 -2.17
C TYR A 97 8.17 -16.73 -1.06
N CYS A 98 6.91 -16.95 -1.43
CA CYS A 98 5.88 -17.45 -0.52
C CYS A 98 5.41 -18.80 -1.03
N ARG A 99 5.40 -19.81 -0.16
CA ARG A 99 4.88 -21.14 -0.45
C ARG A 99 3.56 -21.32 0.28
N ALA A 100 2.48 -21.51 -0.47
CA ALA A 100 1.16 -21.77 0.08
C ALA A 100 0.88 -23.28 0.08
N ASP A 101 0.36 -23.79 1.19
CA ASP A 101 -0.28 -25.09 1.28
C ASP A 101 -1.80 -24.88 1.27
N GLY A 102 -2.54 -25.77 0.63
CA GLY A 102 -3.98 -25.63 0.44
C GLY A 102 -4.62 -26.86 -0.22
N PRO A 103 -5.94 -26.84 -0.46
CA PRO A 103 -6.68 -28.01 -0.95
C PRO A 103 -6.21 -28.54 -2.32
N ALA A 104 -5.58 -27.69 -3.13
CA ALA A 104 -5.00 -28.05 -4.42
C ALA A 104 -3.54 -28.55 -4.33
N GLY A 105 -3.00 -28.72 -3.11
CA GLY A 105 -1.61 -29.04 -2.83
C GLY A 105 -0.72 -27.81 -2.63
N VAL A 106 0.57 -28.07 -2.45
CA VAL A 106 1.59 -27.07 -2.16
C VAL A 106 2.08 -26.40 -3.44
N ARG A 107 2.08 -25.06 -3.49
CA ARG A 107 2.66 -24.29 -4.60
C ARG A 107 3.40 -23.04 -4.14
N ASP A 108 4.34 -22.59 -4.96
CA ASP A 108 4.97 -21.28 -4.80
C ASP A 108 4.07 -20.20 -5.46
N LEU A 109 3.95 -19.05 -4.78
CA LEU A 109 3.18 -17.89 -5.23
C LEU A 109 4.08 -16.88 -5.93
N VAL A 110 3.55 -16.18 -6.93
CA VAL A 110 4.26 -15.12 -7.66
C VAL A 110 4.19 -13.79 -6.89
N HIS A 111 5.36 -13.28 -6.47
CA HIS A 111 5.51 -11.98 -5.80
C HIS A 111 4.95 -10.84 -6.66
N ARG A 112 4.21 -9.90 -6.02
CA ARG A 112 3.47 -8.77 -6.63
C ARG A 112 2.30 -9.12 -7.55
N ALA A 113 2.08 -10.38 -7.90
CA ALA A 113 0.89 -10.81 -8.64
C ALA A 113 -0.11 -11.56 -7.74
N GLU A 114 0.40 -12.40 -6.83
CA GLU A 114 -0.41 -13.28 -5.96
C GLU A 114 -0.20 -13.01 -4.46
N PHE A 115 0.88 -12.31 -4.09
CA PHE A 115 1.09 -11.82 -2.73
C PHE A 115 1.96 -10.54 -2.71
N ALA A 116 1.75 -9.71 -1.70
CA ALA A 116 2.58 -8.56 -1.36
C ALA A 116 3.11 -8.69 0.07
N GLU A 117 4.21 -7.99 0.37
CA GLU A 117 4.88 -8.04 1.68
C GLU A 117 4.06 -7.38 2.81
N HIS A 118 3.04 -6.58 2.46
CA HIS A 118 2.13 -5.96 3.42
C HIS A 118 0.71 -5.89 2.82
N PRO A 119 -0.35 -6.41 3.49
CA PRO A 119 -1.71 -6.41 2.94
C PRO A 119 -2.30 -5.01 2.68
N ARG A 120 -1.79 -3.98 3.37
CA ARG A 120 -2.15 -2.56 3.13
C ARG A 120 -1.26 -1.85 2.09
N SER A 121 -0.42 -2.59 1.37
CA SER A 121 0.39 -2.07 0.26
C SER A 121 0.17 -2.86 -1.03
N ALA A 122 -0.94 -3.60 -1.10
CA ALA A 122 -1.42 -4.30 -2.28
C ALA A 122 -2.52 -3.48 -2.94
#